data_AF-A0A6J0V2Z1-F1
#
_entry.id   AF-A0A6J0V2Z1-F1
#
_cell.length_a   1.000
_cell.length_b   1.000
_cell.length_c   1.000
_cell.angle_alpha   90.00
_cell.angle_beta   90.00
_cell.angle_gamma   90.00
#
_symmetry.space_group_name_H-M   'P 1'
#
loop_
_entity.id
_entity.type
_entity.pdbx_description
1 polymer ?
#
loop_
_entity_poly.entity_id
_entity_poly.type
_entity_poly.pdbx_seq_one_letter_code
_entity_poly.pdbx_strand_id
1 'polypeptide(L)'
;MNSGSGIFWMMGMAWALTVLGATALATEGRCLPGGKHKPSPSPEGQLGVCQVYAENACCSSEITQDLSKANDIYWNRCGSLSHRCEEYLQQVECFYRCSPMAFQWPHPHRPTALLAVPLCQSFCDQWYDACKDDLTCARNWLTDWKWGPDGNNCSHDCLPYSQVYKDGKDLCETIWDDTFTVSADPCECLTLSASDAAVSASYSQLEDSDSMEDPDTTKAGSRQEGRPGTGRLCTGNLLLQRLRRNMQKRSVFMEDVEGSGSGF
;
A
#
# COMPACT_ATOMS: atom_id res chain seq x y z
N MET A 1 -6.62 60.78 -31.33
CA MET A 1 -6.96 59.91 -30.18
C MET A 1 -6.96 58.47 -30.65
N ASN A 2 -6.06 57.62 -30.16
CA ASN A 2 -6.08 56.18 -30.45
C ASN A 2 -5.82 55.43 -29.14
N SER A 3 -6.86 55.35 -28.31
CA SER A 3 -6.80 54.81 -26.94
C SER A 3 -7.73 53.61 -26.80
N GLY A 4 -7.62 52.64 -27.71
CA GLY A 4 -8.49 51.46 -27.73
C GLY A 4 -7.76 50.12 -27.87
N SER A 5 -6.45 50.10 -28.11
CA SER A 5 -5.73 48.86 -28.45
C SER A 5 -5.24 48.08 -27.23
N GLY A 6 -4.93 48.72 -26.10
CA GLY A 6 -4.30 48.05 -24.96
C GLY A 6 -5.20 47.15 -24.09
N ILE A 7 -6.52 47.38 -24.12
CA ILE A 7 -7.47 46.68 -23.22
C ILE A 7 -7.78 45.27 -23.74
N PHE A 8 -7.82 45.08 -25.06
CA PHE A 8 -8.11 43.79 -25.68
C PHE A 8 -6.97 42.77 -25.51
N TRP A 9 -5.71 43.22 -25.45
CA TRP A 9 -4.56 42.34 -25.20
C TRP A 9 -4.48 41.85 -23.76
N MET A 10 -4.86 42.69 -22.79
CA MET A 10 -4.81 42.32 -21.36
C MET A 10 -5.91 41.30 -20.97
N MET A 11 -7.11 41.39 -21.56
CA MET A 11 -8.17 40.38 -21.34
C MET A 11 -7.86 39.05 -22.03
N GLY A 12 -7.18 39.04 -23.18
CA GLY A 12 -6.76 37.82 -23.87
C GLY A 12 -5.68 37.03 -23.11
N MET A 13 -4.72 37.72 -22.48
CA MET A 13 -3.70 37.07 -21.66
C MET A 13 -4.23 36.56 -20.31
N ALA A 14 -5.20 37.26 -19.71
CA ALA A 14 -5.86 36.78 -18.50
C ALA A 14 -6.67 35.50 -18.74
N TRP A 15 -7.35 35.38 -19.90
CA TRP A 15 -8.05 34.15 -20.29
C TRP A 15 -7.11 32.99 -20.59
N ALA A 16 -5.95 33.25 -21.22
CA ALA A 16 -4.94 32.22 -21.46
C ALA A 16 -4.33 31.69 -20.14
N LEU A 17 -4.09 32.57 -19.16
CA LEU A 17 -3.57 32.17 -17.85
C LEU A 17 -4.58 31.40 -16.99
N THR A 18 -5.90 31.66 -17.13
CA THR A 18 -6.93 30.88 -16.44
C THR A 18 -7.17 29.50 -17.05
N VAL A 19 -6.89 29.31 -18.35
CA VAL A 19 -7.07 28.01 -19.03
C VAL A 19 -5.87 27.07 -18.82
N LEU A 20 -4.68 27.61 -18.51
CA LEU A 20 -3.46 26.84 -18.24
C LEU A 20 -3.31 26.35 -16.77
N GLY A 21 -4.26 26.65 -15.89
CA GLY A 21 -4.12 26.44 -14.44
C GLY A 21 -4.71 25.15 -13.86
N ALA A 22 -5.31 24.25 -14.65
CA ALA A 22 -6.09 23.14 -14.09
C ALA A 22 -5.95 21.80 -14.82
N THR A 23 -4.78 21.47 -15.35
CA THR A 23 -4.43 20.07 -15.57
C THR A 23 -3.57 19.61 -14.39
N ALA A 24 -4.22 19.37 -13.25
CA ALA A 24 -3.67 18.37 -12.34
C ALA A 24 -3.57 17.10 -13.17
N LEU A 25 -2.34 16.68 -13.48
CA LEU A 25 -2.07 15.36 -14.03
C LEU A 25 -2.58 14.38 -12.97
N ALA A 26 -3.85 13.99 -13.09
CA ALA A 26 -4.33 12.80 -12.44
C ALA A 26 -3.55 11.67 -13.11
N THR A 27 -2.43 11.28 -12.51
CA THR A 27 -1.81 9.98 -12.76
C THR A 27 -2.96 8.98 -12.75
N GLU A 28 -3.17 8.30 -13.87
CA GLU A 28 -4.32 7.43 -14.11
C GLU A 28 -4.19 6.21 -13.18
N GLY A 29 -4.51 6.42 -11.91
CA GLY A 29 -4.42 5.41 -10.87
C GLY A 29 -5.37 4.29 -11.21
N ARG A 30 -4.96 3.05 -10.92
CA ARG A 30 -5.82 1.88 -11.10
C ARG A 30 -6.18 1.33 -9.74
N CYS A 31 -7.35 0.71 -9.65
CA CYS A 31 -7.71 -0.07 -8.48
C CYS A 31 -7.45 -1.56 -8.75
N LEU A 32 -7.35 -2.33 -7.66
CA LEU A 32 -7.34 -3.79 -7.79
C LEU A 32 -8.64 -4.25 -8.48
N PRO A 33 -8.58 -5.26 -9.35
CA PRO A 33 -9.79 -5.84 -9.91
C PRO A 33 -10.52 -6.65 -8.83
N GLY A 34 -11.84 -6.53 -8.74
CA GLY A 34 -12.64 -7.31 -7.79
C GLY A 34 -13.94 -6.62 -7.38
N GLY A 35 -14.88 -7.38 -6.81
CA GLY A 35 -16.19 -6.85 -6.38
C GLY A 35 -16.15 -5.91 -5.17
N LYS A 36 -14.97 -5.66 -4.59
CA LYS A 36 -14.76 -4.77 -3.44
C LYS A 36 -14.04 -3.46 -3.81
N HIS A 37 -13.77 -3.25 -5.10
CA HIS A 37 -13.03 -2.11 -5.61
C HIS A 37 -13.77 -1.47 -6.78
N LYS A 38 -13.68 -0.14 -6.89
CA LYS A 38 -14.12 0.61 -8.06
C LYS A 38 -13.18 0.31 -9.25
N PRO A 39 -13.60 0.59 -10.50
CA PRO A 39 -12.71 0.43 -11.67
C PRO A 39 -11.49 1.36 -11.63
N SER A 40 -11.66 2.56 -11.09
CA SER A 40 -10.60 3.57 -10.95
C SER A 40 -10.78 4.37 -9.66
N PRO A 41 -9.69 4.94 -9.09
CA PRO A 41 -9.76 5.84 -7.98
C PRO A 41 -10.61 7.08 -8.31
N SER A 42 -11.40 7.53 -7.35
CA SER A 42 -12.13 8.79 -7.45
C SER A 42 -12.47 9.34 -6.06
N PRO A 43 -12.78 10.64 -5.94
CA PRO A 43 -13.21 11.22 -4.67
C PRO A 43 -14.49 10.57 -4.14
N GLU A 44 -14.55 10.38 -2.81
CA GLU A 44 -15.67 9.82 -2.06
C GLU A 44 -15.96 10.70 -0.84
N GLY A 45 -17.23 11.00 -0.56
CA GLY A 45 -17.59 11.95 0.49
C GLY A 45 -17.32 11.45 1.92
N GLN A 46 -17.90 10.30 2.29
CA GLN A 46 -17.88 9.79 3.65
C GLN A 46 -17.41 8.33 3.67
N LEU A 47 -16.18 8.10 4.12
CA LEU A 47 -15.55 6.77 4.20
C LEU A 47 -15.33 6.29 5.64
N GLY A 48 -15.95 6.95 6.63
CA GLY A 48 -15.85 6.59 8.04
C GLY A 48 -14.40 6.60 8.52
N VAL A 49 -13.93 5.47 9.05
CA VAL A 49 -12.54 5.32 9.54
C VAL A 49 -11.50 5.35 8.39
N CYS A 50 -11.92 5.14 7.14
CA CYS A 50 -11.04 5.20 5.96
C CYS A 50 -10.95 6.60 5.33
N GLN A 51 -11.37 7.67 6.03
CA GLN A 51 -11.47 9.04 5.49
C GLN A 51 -10.16 9.57 4.90
N VAL A 52 -9.00 9.04 5.32
CA VAL A 52 -7.69 9.38 4.76
C VAL A 52 -7.60 9.17 3.24
N TYR A 53 -8.42 8.28 2.65
CA TYR A 53 -8.44 8.02 1.22
C TYR A 53 -9.50 8.81 0.45
N ALA A 54 -10.32 9.64 1.12
CA ALA A 54 -11.52 10.24 0.55
C ALA A 54 -11.30 11.09 -0.71
N GLU A 55 -10.15 11.75 -0.86
CA GLU A 55 -9.88 12.56 -2.06
C GLU A 55 -9.61 11.70 -3.30
N ASN A 56 -9.16 10.45 -3.13
CA ASN A 56 -8.79 9.56 -4.22
C ASN A 56 -8.89 8.07 -3.82
N ALA A 57 -10.10 7.56 -3.62
CA ALA A 57 -10.32 6.22 -3.07
C ALA A 57 -10.67 5.18 -4.14
N CYS A 58 -10.26 3.93 -3.90
CA CYS A 58 -10.68 2.73 -4.64
C CYS A 58 -11.92 2.03 -4.08
N CYS A 59 -12.41 2.44 -2.92
CA CYS A 59 -13.64 1.92 -2.33
C CYS A 59 -14.79 2.94 -2.49
N SER A 60 -16.03 2.51 -2.26
CA SER A 60 -17.18 3.38 -2.09
C SER A 60 -17.59 3.46 -0.61
N SER A 61 -18.39 4.46 -0.24
CA SER A 61 -18.93 4.60 1.13
C SER A 61 -19.69 3.36 1.62
N GLU A 62 -20.41 2.65 0.75
CA GLU A 62 -21.12 1.39 1.06
C GLU A 62 -20.18 0.31 1.59
N ILE A 63 -18.96 0.24 1.04
CA ILE A 63 -17.96 -0.78 1.38
C ILE A 63 -17.29 -0.49 2.74
N THR A 64 -17.39 0.75 3.24
CA THR A 64 -16.82 1.15 4.55
C THR A 64 -17.77 0.97 5.74
N GLN A 65 -19.04 0.63 5.49
CA GLN A 65 -20.04 0.51 6.56
C GLN A 65 -19.88 -0.76 7.41
N ASP A 66 -19.16 -1.77 6.94
CA ASP A 66 -18.88 -3.00 7.67
C ASP A 66 -17.38 -3.32 7.65
N LEU A 67 -16.64 -2.62 8.51
CA LEU A 67 -15.24 -2.88 8.83
C LEU A 67 -15.10 -3.70 10.12
N SER A 68 -16.15 -4.41 10.55
CA SER A 68 -16.06 -5.36 11.66
C SER A 68 -15.51 -6.74 11.22
N LYS A 69 -15.22 -6.87 9.92
CA LYS A 69 -14.74 -8.07 9.25
C LYS A 69 -13.89 -7.71 8.02
N ALA A 70 -12.99 -8.62 7.65
CA ALA A 70 -12.17 -8.53 6.44
C ALA A 70 -12.45 -9.74 5.56
N ASN A 71 -12.88 -9.56 4.30
CA ASN A 71 -13.22 -10.67 3.38
C ASN A 71 -14.12 -11.76 4.02
N ASP A 72 -15.19 -11.33 4.71
CA ASP A 72 -16.13 -12.20 5.44
C ASP A 72 -15.54 -12.98 6.64
N ILE A 73 -14.32 -12.64 7.05
CA ILE A 73 -13.68 -13.11 8.29
C ILE A 73 -14.04 -12.14 9.41
N TYR A 74 -14.87 -12.60 10.33
CA TYR A 74 -15.25 -11.85 11.52
C TYR A 74 -14.10 -11.87 12.53
N TRP A 75 -13.75 -10.71 13.07
CA TRP A 75 -12.60 -10.55 13.96
C TRP A 75 -12.89 -10.97 15.41
N ASN A 76 -14.17 -11.09 15.78
CA ASN A 76 -14.62 -11.26 17.16
C ASN A 76 -14.83 -12.72 17.60
N ARG A 77 -14.23 -13.71 16.91
CA ARG A 77 -14.46 -15.14 17.21
C ARG A 77 -13.90 -15.58 18.57
N CYS A 78 -12.97 -14.81 19.14
CA CYS A 78 -12.43 -15.02 20.48
C CYS A 78 -12.92 -13.96 21.49
N GLY A 79 -14.01 -13.27 21.18
CA GLY A 79 -14.49 -12.09 21.92
C GLY A 79 -14.16 -10.80 21.18
N SER A 80 -14.64 -9.67 21.71
CA SER A 80 -14.35 -8.35 21.14
C SER A 80 -12.88 -8.00 21.33
N LEU A 81 -12.26 -7.47 20.28
CA LEU A 81 -10.91 -6.91 20.34
C LEU A 81 -10.91 -5.61 21.13
N SER A 82 -9.75 -5.27 21.68
CA SER A 82 -9.47 -3.95 22.22
C SER A 82 -9.54 -2.90 21.12
N HIS A 83 -9.97 -1.68 21.48
CA HIS A 83 -10.07 -0.57 20.54
C HIS A 83 -8.76 -0.32 19.77
N ARG A 84 -7.62 -0.41 20.47
CA ARG A 84 -6.31 -0.19 19.86
C ARG A 84 -5.97 -1.25 18.83
N CYS A 85 -6.27 -2.52 19.12
CA CYS A 85 -6.05 -3.60 18.16
C CYS A 85 -6.98 -3.48 16.94
N GLU A 86 -8.24 -3.13 17.17
CA GLU A 86 -9.23 -2.94 16.10
C GLU A 86 -8.84 -1.81 15.14
N GLU A 87 -8.29 -0.70 15.63
CA GLU A 87 -7.81 0.42 14.80
C GLU A 87 -6.77 -0.04 13.76
N TYR A 88 -5.85 -0.94 14.11
CA TYR A 88 -4.87 -1.47 13.16
C TYR A 88 -5.49 -2.38 12.11
N LEU A 89 -6.47 -3.21 12.48
CA LEU A 89 -7.21 -4.05 11.52
C LEU A 89 -8.02 -3.20 10.55
N GLN A 90 -8.68 -2.15 11.05
CA GLN A 90 -9.38 -1.18 10.23
C GLN A 90 -8.42 -0.47 9.29
N GLN A 91 -7.24 -0.08 9.77
CA GLN A 91 -6.23 0.59 8.95
C GLN A 91 -5.73 -0.30 7.79
N VAL A 92 -5.46 -1.58 8.06
CA VAL A 92 -5.10 -2.58 7.05
C VAL A 92 -6.24 -2.76 6.03
N GLU A 93 -7.48 -2.88 6.49
CA GLU A 93 -8.64 -3.07 5.61
C GLU A 93 -8.91 -1.82 4.76
N CYS A 94 -8.77 -0.63 5.34
CA CYS A 94 -8.87 0.63 4.61
C CYS A 94 -7.80 0.73 3.53
N PHE A 95 -6.56 0.32 3.81
CA PHE A 95 -5.52 0.28 2.80
C PHE A 95 -5.90 -0.66 1.65
N TYR A 96 -6.28 -1.91 1.97
CA TYR A 96 -6.63 -2.91 0.98
C TYR A 96 -7.80 -2.47 0.09
N ARG A 97 -8.88 -1.94 0.68
CA ARG A 97 -10.10 -1.57 -0.04
C ARG A 97 -10.02 -0.22 -0.73
N CYS A 98 -9.44 0.78 -0.07
CA CYS A 98 -9.60 2.18 -0.46
C CYS A 98 -8.32 2.80 -1.03
N SER A 99 -7.14 2.26 -0.72
CA SER A 99 -5.91 2.94 -1.11
C SER A 99 -5.67 2.89 -2.63
N PRO A 100 -5.45 4.04 -3.29
CA PRO A 100 -5.14 4.09 -4.71
C PRO A 100 -3.73 3.61 -5.02
N MET A 101 -2.90 3.24 -4.02
CA MET A 101 -1.57 2.67 -4.25
C MET A 101 -1.54 1.15 -4.12
N ALA A 102 -2.60 0.51 -3.60
CA ALA A 102 -2.63 -0.93 -3.38
C ALA A 102 -2.36 -1.71 -4.68
N PHE A 103 -2.80 -1.19 -5.83
CA PHE A 103 -2.58 -1.82 -7.14
C PHE A 103 -1.10 -2.00 -7.54
N GLN A 104 -0.15 -1.36 -6.83
CA GLN A 104 1.28 -1.49 -7.10
C GLN A 104 1.85 -2.85 -6.67
N TRP A 105 1.12 -3.60 -5.84
CA TRP A 105 1.50 -4.92 -5.34
C TRP A 105 0.47 -6.01 -5.70
N PRO A 106 0.12 -6.18 -6.98
CA PRO A 106 -0.90 -7.16 -7.35
C PRO A 106 -0.33 -8.58 -7.20
N HIS A 107 -1.13 -9.49 -6.64
CA HIS A 107 -0.75 -10.89 -6.61
C HIS A 107 -0.87 -11.53 -8.01
N PRO A 108 0.17 -12.22 -8.53
CA PRO A 108 0.22 -12.69 -9.92
C PRO A 108 -0.85 -13.75 -10.26
N HIS A 109 -1.25 -14.55 -9.27
CA HIS A 109 -2.22 -15.64 -9.45
C HIS A 109 -3.58 -15.41 -8.77
N ARG A 110 -3.73 -14.31 -8.02
CA ARG A 110 -4.92 -14.01 -7.21
C ARG A 110 -5.33 -12.56 -7.48
N PRO A 111 -6.15 -12.29 -8.50
CA PRO A 111 -6.36 -10.94 -9.03
C PRO A 111 -6.84 -9.91 -7.99
N THR A 112 -7.57 -10.36 -6.96
CA THR A 112 -8.11 -9.52 -5.89
C THR A 112 -7.18 -9.39 -4.69
N ALA A 113 -6.02 -10.06 -4.68
CA ALA A 113 -5.10 -10.10 -3.55
C ALA A 113 -3.86 -9.24 -3.79
N LEU A 114 -3.22 -8.88 -2.68
CA LEU A 114 -1.93 -8.20 -2.68
C LEU A 114 -0.81 -9.22 -2.44
N LEU A 115 0.41 -8.86 -2.84
CA LEU A 115 1.60 -9.66 -2.60
C LEU A 115 2.76 -8.78 -2.13
N ALA A 116 3.36 -9.16 -1.00
CA ALA A 116 4.61 -8.59 -0.48
C ALA A 116 4.61 -7.04 -0.38
N VAL A 117 3.51 -6.47 0.12
CA VAL A 117 3.46 -5.03 0.44
C VAL A 117 4.44 -4.73 1.57
N PRO A 118 5.41 -3.80 1.38
CA PRO A 118 6.47 -3.56 2.35
C PRO A 118 5.97 -2.69 3.51
N LEU A 119 5.72 -3.28 4.66
CA LEU A 119 5.36 -2.57 5.88
C LEU A 119 6.59 -2.11 6.65
N CYS A 120 6.49 -0.97 7.31
CA CYS A 120 7.53 -0.51 8.22
C CYS A 120 7.58 -1.41 9.46
N GLN A 121 8.78 -1.83 9.89
CA GLN A 121 8.94 -2.60 11.14
C GLN A 121 8.23 -1.93 12.32
N SER A 122 8.33 -0.60 12.43
CA SER A 122 7.67 0.16 13.50
C SER A 122 6.15 0.08 13.47
N PHE A 123 5.53 -0.02 12.29
CA PHE A 123 4.08 -0.22 12.17
C PHE A 123 3.69 -1.60 12.72
N CYS A 124 4.43 -2.63 12.32
CA CYS A 124 4.21 -4.01 12.75
C CYS A 124 4.43 -4.22 14.25
N ASP A 125 5.48 -3.61 14.82
CA ASP A 125 5.74 -3.68 16.26
C ASP A 125 4.61 -3.01 17.06
N GLN A 126 4.13 -1.85 16.61
CA GLN A 126 3.04 -1.15 17.29
C GLN A 126 1.70 -1.89 17.16
N TRP A 127 1.42 -2.49 16.00
CA TRP A 127 0.25 -3.34 15.82
C TRP A 127 0.29 -4.54 16.77
N TYR A 128 1.42 -5.24 16.84
CA TYR A 128 1.58 -6.34 17.80
C TYR A 128 1.44 -5.88 19.25
N ASP A 129 2.07 -4.77 19.63
CA ASP A 129 1.94 -4.24 20.99
C ASP A 129 0.51 -3.81 21.35
N ALA A 130 -0.27 -3.34 20.37
CA ALA A 130 -1.67 -3.00 20.53
C ALA A 130 -2.56 -4.23 20.72
N CYS A 131 -2.21 -5.37 20.10
CA CYS A 131 -3.02 -6.59 20.10
C CYS A 131 -2.53 -7.69 21.04
N LYS A 132 -1.33 -7.60 21.64
CA LYS A 132 -0.66 -8.73 22.32
C LYS A 132 -1.47 -9.42 23.44
N ASP A 133 -2.40 -8.70 24.06
CA ASP A 133 -3.29 -9.19 25.12
C ASP A 133 -4.69 -9.57 24.60
N ASP A 134 -5.00 -9.21 23.34
CA ASP A 134 -6.21 -9.67 22.64
C ASP A 134 -6.07 -11.14 22.24
N LEU A 135 -7.21 -11.78 21.96
CA LEU A 135 -7.28 -13.21 21.69
C LEU A 135 -7.52 -13.52 20.21
N THR A 136 -6.86 -14.55 19.70
CA THR A 136 -7.15 -15.15 18.39
C THR A 136 -7.02 -16.67 18.47
N CYS A 137 -7.69 -17.38 17.57
CA CYS A 137 -7.62 -18.83 17.41
C CYS A 137 -7.10 -19.24 16.02
N ALA A 138 -6.80 -18.27 15.18
CA ALA A 138 -6.22 -18.44 13.85
C ALA A 138 -4.91 -17.65 13.80
N ARG A 139 -3.85 -18.30 13.31
CA ARG A 139 -2.54 -17.66 13.15
C ARG A 139 -2.45 -16.99 11.78
N ASN A 140 -2.88 -17.68 10.73
CA ASN A 140 -3.15 -17.12 9.41
C ASN A 140 -4.66 -16.95 9.23
N TRP A 141 -5.11 -15.71 9.08
CA TRP A 141 -6.54 -15.38 9.00
C TRP A 141 -7.15 -15.66 7.63
N LEU A 142 -6.36 -15.99 6.61
CA LEU A 142 -6.89 -16.43 5.32
C LEU A 142 -7.13 -17.95 5.27
N THR A 143 -6.39 -18.74 6.05
CA THR A 143 -6.37 -20.21 5.90
C THR A 143 -6.84 -21.00 7.11
N ASP A 144 -6.67 -20.52 8.34
CA ASP A 144 -6.74 -21.38 9.53
C ASP A 144 -8.15 -21.52 10.15
N TRP A 145 -9.17 -20.96 9.48
CA TRP A 145 -10.55 -21.01 9.93
C TRP A 145 -11.31 -22.27 9.51
N LYS A 146 -12.25 -22.72 10.34
CA LYS A 146 -13.31 -23.66 9.95
C LYS A 146 -14.53 -22.90 9.46
N TRP A 147 -14.90 -23.08 8.20
CA TRP A 147 -16.07 -22.42 7.63
C TRP A 147 -17.36 -23.17 7.93
N GLY A 148 -18.36 -22.45 8.45
CA GLY A 148 -19.70 -22.94 8.75
C GLY A 148 -20.79 -21.99 8.25
N PRO A 149 -22.07 -22.29 8.52
CA PRO A 149 -23.19 -21.46 8.06
C PRO A 149 -23.13 -20.03 8.60
N ASP A 150 -22.54 -19.83 9.78
CA ASP A 150 -22.41 -18.53 10.44
C ASP A 150 -21.05 -17.83 10.16
N GLY A 151 -20.29 -18.31 9.17
CA GLY A 151 -18.98 -17.76 8.78
C GLY A 151 -17.78 -18.52 9.34
N ASN A 152 -16.67 -17.81 9.58
CA ASN A 152 -15.42 -18.37 10.11
C ASN A 152 -15.55 -18.83 11.57
N ASN A 153 -15.05 -20.02 11.91
CA ASN A 153 -15.07 -20.54 13.27
C ASN A 153 -13.67 -21.00 13.70
N CYS A 154 -13.42 -20.96 15.00
CA CYS A 154 -12.16 -21.40 15.59
C CYS A 154 -11.95 -22.91 15.43
N SER A 155 -10.74 -23.28 15.02
CA SER A 155 -10.30 -24.68 14.96
C SER A 155 -9.67 -25.18 16.26
N HIS A 156 -9.16 -24.23 17.07
CA HIS A 156 -8.41 -24.44 18.30
C HIS A 156 -8.84 -23.43 19.37
N ASP A 157 -8.29 -23.55 20.58
CA ASP A 157 -8.55 -22.64 21.68
C ASP A 157 -8.09 -21.21 21.35
N CYS A 158 -8.80 -20.23 21.92
CA CYS A 158 -8.42 -18.82 21.82
C CYS A 158 -7.21 -18.54 22.71
N LEU A 159 -6.14 -18.03 22.10
CA LEU A 159 -4.88 -17.70 22.76
C LEU A 159 -4.57 -16.21 22.60
N PRO A 160 -3.85 -15.59 23.56
CA PRO A 160 -3.35 -14.24 23.39
C PRO A 160 -2.47 -14.12 22.14
N TYR A 161 -2.53 -12.98 21.44
CA TYR A 161 -1.65 -12.72 20.30
C TYR A 161 -0.18 -12.90 20.65
N SER A 162 0.22 -12.56 21.89
CA SER A 162 1.59 -12.77 22.40
C SER A 162 2.02 -14.24 22.51
N GLN A 163 1.08 -15.19 22.50
CA GLN A 163 1.38 -16.62 22.43
C GLN A 163 1.29 -17.16 20.99
N VAL A 164 0.49 -16.50 20.15
CA VAL A 164 0.28 -16.91 18.75
C VAL A 164 1.39 -16.39 17.86
N TYR A 165 1.85 -15.15 18.05
CA TYR A 165 2.88 -14.48 17.28
C TYR A 165 4.09 -14.16 18.15
N LYS A 166 5.29 -14.32 17.58
CA LYS A 166 6.55 -14.10 18.30
C LYS A 166 6.84 -12.61 18.54
N ASP A 167 6.59 -11.78 17.53
CA ASP A 167 6.88 -10.35 17.51
C ASP A 167 6.05 -9.66 16.40
N GLY A 168 6.23 -8.34 16.23
CA GLY A 168 5.53 -7.57 15.20
C GLY A 168 5.81 -8.04 13.78
N LYS A 169 7.06 -8.46 13.50
CA LYS A 169 7.41 -8.97 12.18
C LYS A 169 6.65 -10.27 11.90
N ASP A 170 6.67 -11.20 12.86
CA ASP A 170 5.94 -12.47 12.75
C ASP A 170 4.43 -12.27 12.57
N LEU A 171 3.84 -11.29 13.26
CA LEU A 171 2.43 -10.91 13.08
C LEU A 171 2.15 -10.46 11.63
N CYS A 172 2.86 -9.43 11.16
CA CYS A 172 2.62 -8.83 9.84
C CYS A 172 2.83 -9.81 8.68
N GLU A 173 3.87 -10.64 8.75
CA GLU A 173 4.22 -11.59 7.69
C GLU A 173 3.40 -12.88 7.72
N THR A 174 2.53 -13.07 8.73
CA THR A 174 1.75 -14.31 8.88
C THR A 174 0.24 -14.09 8.83
N ILE A 175 -0.28 -13.05 9.48
CA ILE A 175 -1.73 -12.93 9.71
C ILE A 175 -2.54 -12.86 8.41
N TRP A 176 -2.00 -12.22 7.37
CA TRP A 176 -2.59 -12.13 6.05
C TRP A 176 -1.79 -12.90 4.99
N ASP A 177 -1.18 -14.01 5.38
CA ASP A 177 -0.35 -14.84 4.49
C ASP A 177 0.78 -14.01 3.85
N ASP A 178 0.99 -14.13 2.54
CA ASP A 178 2.01 -13.42 1.76
C ASP A 178 1.64 -11.98 1.36
N THR A 179 0.54 -11.44 1.89
CA THR A 179 0.08 -10.07 1.60
C THR A 179 1.12 -9.02 1.96
N PHE A 180 1.79 -9.19 3.11
CA PHE A 180 2.72 -8.21 3.68
C PHE A 180 4.11 -8.80 3.90
N THR A 181 5.13 -7.96 3.74
CA THR A 181 6.50 -8.25 4.17
C THR A 181 7.02 -7.08 4.99
N VAL A 182 7.94 -7.33 5.92
CA VAL A 182 8.49 -6.26 6.75
C VAL A 182 9.78 -5.74 6.15
N SER A 183 9.78 -4.46 5.78
CA SER A 183 10.92 -3.79 5.20
C SER A 183 11.96 -3.44 6.27
N ALA A 184 13.22 -3.75 5.97
CA ALA A 184 14.36 -3.35 6.78
C ALA A 184 14.78 -1.88 6.55
N ASP A 185 14.27 -1.24 5.49
CA ASP A 185 14.59 0.15 5.15
C ASP A 185 13.45 1.07 5.60
N PRO A 186 13.65 1.94 6.61
CA PRO A 186 12.60 2.83 7.10
C PRO A 186 12.18 3.89 6.08
N CYS A 187 12.90 4.02 4.97
CA CYS A 187 12.56 4.94 3.88
C CYS A 187 11.90 4.24 2.67
N GLU A 188 11.79 2.91 2.69
CA GLU A 188 11.14 2.10 1.64
C GLU A 188 10.10 1.18 2.29
N CYS A 189 9.11 1.78 2.96
CA CYS A 189 8.07 1.05 3.66
C CYS A 189 6.79 1.88 3.83
N LEU A 190 5.68 1.21 4.10
CA LEU A 190 4.37 1.80 4.33
C LEU A 190 3.95 1.68 5.80
N THR A 191 3.25 2.69 6.27
CA THR A 191 2.58 2.72 7.58
C THR A 191 1.07 2.56 7.47
N LEU A 192 0.57 2.36 6.25
CA LEU A 192 -0.84 2.28 5.88
C LEU A 192 -1.63 3.52 6.28
N SER A 193 -1.02 4.70 6.22
CA SER A 193 -1.59 5.95 6.74
C SER A 193 -1.39 7.12 5.78
N ALA A 194 -1.88 8.30 6.16
CA ALA A 194 -1.72 9.54 5.39
C ALA A 194 -0.25 9.86 5.08
N SER A 195 0.69 9.44 5.95
CA SER A 195 2.12 9.69 5.74
C SER A 195 2.69 8.98 4.51
N ASP A 196 2.00 7.96 4.00
CA ASP A 196 2.44 7.19 2.84
C ASP A 196 2.20 7.93 1.51
N ALA A 197 1.48 9.07 1.52
CA ALA A 197 1.29 9.91 0.34
C ALA A 197 2.63 10.37 -0.28
N ALA A 198 3.67 10.58 0.54
CA ALA A 198 5.01 10.92 0.07
C ALA A 198 5.71 9.72 -0.61
N VAL A 199 5.43 8.50 -0.16
CA VAL A 199 5.95 7.26 -0.76
C VAL A 199 5.27 7.02 -2.12
N SER A 200 3.96 7.31 -2.22
CA SER A 200 3.21 7.25 -3.49
C SER A 200 3.84 8.14 -4.58
N ALA A 201 4.23 9.37 -4.24
CA ALA A 201 4.86 10.28 -5.19
C ALA A 201 6.21 9.76 -5.73
N SER A 202 7.02 9.09 -4.89
CA SER A 202 8.25 8.43 -5.34
C SER A 202 7.97 7.25 -6.29
N TYR A 203 6.88 6.51 -6.08
CA TYR A 203 6.51 5.37 -6.93
C TYR A 203 5.99 5.81 -8.31
N SER A 204 5.17 6.88 -8.37
CA SER A 204 4.60 7.38 -9.63
C SER A 204 5.64 7.99 -10.56
N GLN A 205 6.70 8.63 -10.05
CA GLN A 205 7.79 9.15 -10.90
C GLN A 205 8.64 8.06 -11.54
N LEU A 206 8.53 6.81 -11.08
CA LEU A 206 9.27 5.68 -11.64
C LEU A 206 8.58 5.09 -12.88
N GLU A 207 7.26 5.26 -13.04
CA GLU A 207 6.50 4.80 -14.21
C GLU A 207 6.58 5.78 -15.39
N ASP A 208 6.62 7.09 -15.13
CA ASP A 208 6.68 8.12 -16.17
C ASP A 208 8.01 8.09 -16.97
N SER A 209 9.07 7.54 -16.35
CA SER A 209 10.39 7.40 -16.98
C SER A 209 10.54 6.22 -17.95
N ASP A 210 9.50 5.40 -18.14
CA ASP A 210 9.49 4.29 -19.12
C ASP A 210 9.12 4.76 -20.55
N SER A 211 8.92 6.08 -20.74
CA SER A 211 8.58 6.69 -22.03
C SER A 211 9.48 7.87 -22.42
N MET A 212 10.81 7.71 -22.37
CA MET A 212 11.65 8.59 -23.19
C MET A 212 12.96 7.93 -23.59
N GLU A 213 13.21 8.05 -24.90
CA GLU A 213 14.33 7.50 -25.65
C GLU A 213 15.69 7.89 -25.06
N ASP A 214 16.64 6.99 -25.28
CA ASP A 214 18.07 7.13 -25.00
C ASP A 214 18.59 8.54 -25.32
N PRO A 215 19.33 9.16 -24.39
CA PRO A 215 20.57 9.75 -24.84
C PRO A 215 21.75 9.31 -23.97
N ASP A 216 22.73 8.79 -24.69
CA ASP A 216 24.15 8.81 -24.40
C ASP A 216 24.55 10.01 -23.53
N THR A 217 25.27 9.76 -22.42
CA THR A 217 26.47 10.52 -22.07
C THR A 217 27.20 9.94 -20.85
N THR A 218 28.47 9.69 -21.10
CA THR A 218 29.56 9.61 -20.13
C THR A 218 29.66 10.87 -19.26
N LYS A 219 29.61 10.74 -17.92
CA LYS A 219 30.56 11.46 -17.03
C LYS A 219 30.54 10.98 -15.58
N ALA A 220 31.76 10.83 -15.07
CA ALA A 220 32.10 10.43 -13.72
C ALA A 220 31.97 11.55 -12.68
N GLY A 221 31.66 11.13 -11.44
CA GLY A 221 32.27 11.64 -10.19
C GLY A 221 31.62 12.85 -9.52
N SER A 222 31.17 12.68 -8.27
CA SER A 222 32.01 13.04 -7.11
C SER A 222 31.39 12.61 -5.77
N ARG A 223 32.28 12.17 -4.86
CA ARG A 223 32.07 11.84 -3.45
C ARG A 223 31.97 13.12 -2.62
N GLN A 224 31.07 13.19 -1.64
CA GLN A 224 31.32 13.93 -0.40
C GLN A 224 30.75 13.20 0.81
N GLU A 225 31.52 13.22 1.89
CA GLU A 225 31.39 12.42 3.10
C GLU A 225 31.43 13.34 4.33
N GLY A 226 30.46 13.19 5.25
CA GLY A 226 30.65 13.35 6.70
C GLY A 226 30.10 14.59 7.44
N ARG A 227 29.03 14.43 8.26
CA ARG A 227 29.02 14.43 9.76
C ARG A 227 27.58 14.41 10.36
N PRO A 228 27.39 14.05 11.65
CA PRO A 228 26.20 13.33 12.11
C PRO A 228 25.22 14.14 12.98
N GLY A 229 23.97 13.65 13.04
CA GLY A 229 23.07 13.82 14.19
C GLY A 229 21.87 14.73 13.97
N THR A 230 20.80 14.16 13.40
CA THR A 230 19.36 14.31 13.73
C THR A 230 18.57 13.55 12.65
N GLY A 231 17.44 12.94 13.01
CA GLY A 231 16.60 12.01 12.22
C GLY A 231 16.85 11.97 10.72
N ARG A 232 17.16 10.78 10.20
CA ARG A 232 17.42 10.52 8.77
C ARG A 232 16.19 10.95 7.97
N LEU A 233 16.21 12.16 7.44
CA LEU A 233 15.23 12.63 6.47
C LEU A 233 15.38 11.71 5.25
N CYS A 234 14.33 10.97 4.92
CA CYS A 234 14.33 10.07 3.77
C CYS A 234 14.40 10.90 2.47
N THR A 235 15.61 11.32 2.07
CA THR A 235 15.90 11.80 0.73
C THR A 235 16.18 10.56 -0.13
N GLY A 236 15.11 9.97 -0.67
CA GLY A 236 15.19 8.73 -1.44
C GLY A 236 16.02 8.90 -2.73
N ASN A 237 16.98 8.01 -2.95
CA ASN A 237 17.64 7.86 -4.24
C ASN A 237 16.80 6.91 -5.11
N LEU A 238 15.93 7.48 -5.95
CA LEU A 238 15.00 6.79 -6.84
C LEU A 238 15.64 5.65 -7.67
N LEU A 239 16.93 5.75 -8.00
CA LEU A 239 17.65 4.73 -8.78
C LEU A 239 17.91 3.43 -8.00
N LEU A 240 18.16 3.52 -6.69
CA LEU A 240 18.36 2.36 -5.83
C LEU A 240 17.04 1.62 -5.58
N GLN A 241 15.95 2.38 -5.40
CA GLN A 241 14.57 1.86 -5.34
C GLN A 241 14.20 1.11 -6.64
N ARG A 242 14.66 1.59 -7.81
CA ARG A 242 14.45 0.94 -9.12
C ARG A 242 15.21 -0.38 -9.25
N LEU A 243 16.49 -0.40 -8.88
CA LEU A 243 17.32 -1.60 -8.97
C LEU A 243 16.84 -2.72 -8.04
N ARG A 244 16.42 -2.39 -6.81
CA ARG A 244 15.90 -3.39 -5.85
C ARG A 244 14.56 -4.01 -6.29
N ARG A 245 13.62 -3.22 -6.81
CA ARG A 245 12.35 -3.75 -7.32
C ARG A 245 12.52 -4.71 -8.49
N ASN A 246 13.44 -4.41 -9.41
CA ASN A 246 13.75 -5.31 -10.53
C ASN A 246 14.40 -6.62 -10.07
N MET A 247 15.19 -6.57 -8.99
CA MET A 247 15.75 -7.78 -8.37
C MET A 247 14.66 -8.62 -7.70
N GLN A 248 13.70 -8.00 -6.99
CA GLN A 248 12.61 -8.72 -6.31
C GLN A 248 11.58 -9.30 -7.30
N LYS A 249 11.29 -8.61 -8.42
CA LYS A 249 10.52 -9.20 -9.54
C LYS A 249 11.24 -10.39 -10.18
N ARG A 250 12.57 -10.34 -10.28
CA ARG A 250 13.38 -11.43 -10.87
C ARG A 250 13.57 -12.62 -9.94
N SER A 251 13.68 -12.41 -8.62
CA SER A 251 13.85 -13.51 -7.66
C SER A 251 12.62 -14.42 -7.61
N VAL A 252 11.41 -13.86 -7.73
CA VAL A 252 10.16 -14.63 -7.80
C VAL A 252 10.05 -15.46 -9.09
N PHE A 253 10.74 -15.08 -10.16
CA PHE A 253 10.75 -15.84 -11.41
C PHE A 253 11.82 -16.95 -11.45
N MET A 254 12.66 -17.06 -10.41
CA MET A 254 13.84 -17.94 -10.38
C MET A 254 13.71 -19.07 -9.35
N GLU A 255 12.51 -19.61 -9.16
CA GLU A 255 12.29 -20.90 -8.48
C GLU A 255 11.33 -21.72 -9.36
N ASP A 256 11.90 -22.46 -10.32
CA ASP A 256 11.36 -23.72 -10.92
C ASP A 256 12.04 -24.00 -12.27
N VAL A 257 13.34 -24.29 -12.26
CA VAL A 257 13.98 -25.11 -13.30
C VAL A 257 15.04 -26.02 -12.66
N GLU A 258 14.58 -27.03 -11.92
CA GLU A 258 15.28 -28.32 -11.80
C GLU A 258 14.37 -29.33 -12.52
N GLY A 259 14.69 -29.85 -13.69
CA GLY A 259 15.93 -30.55 -13.99
C GLY A 259 15.71 -32.04 -13.75
N SER A 260 15.00 -32.73 -14.65
CA SER A 260 15.03 -34.20 -14.71
C SER A 260 15.04 -34.65 -16.16
N GLY A 261 16.26 -34.78 -16.67
CA GLY A 261 16.58 -35.53 -17.88
C GLY A 261 17.14 -36.89 -17.50
N SER A 262 16.50 -37.94 -18.02
CA SER A 262 17.06 -39.28 -18.27
C SER A 262 16.13 -39.88 -19.34
N GLY A 263 16.56 -40.31 -20.52
CA GLY A 263 17.83 -40.90 -20.89
C GLY A 263 17.62 -42.40 -21.10
N PHE A 264 17.25 -42.75 -22.33
CA PHE A 264 16.98 -44.09 -22.91
C PHE A 264 15.62 -44.74 -22.60
#